data_AF-A0A349HG47-F1
#
_entry.id   AF-A0A349HG47-F1
#
_cell.length_a   1.000
_cell.length_b   1.000
_cell.length_c   1.000
_cell.angle_alpha   90.00
_cell.angle_beta   90.00
_cell.angle_gamma   90.00
#
_symmetry.space_group_name_H-M   'P 1'
#
loop_
_entity.id
_entity.type
_entity.pdbx_description
1 polymer ?
#
loop_
_entity_poly.entity_id
_entity_poly.type
_entity_poly.pdbx_seq_one_letter_code
_entity_poly.pdbx_strand_id
1 'polypeptide(L)'
;MQQERERLRAAIVNQHGTIHRFCRRNQQLNRPTVYLVLNGKYPGNTEKQIKKIKMALSGEDRSESVFKAIKSEACKKCAVSGTCNKCDRLFRSQAAAVLEIFSN
;
A
#
# COMPACT_ATOMS: atom_id res chain seq x y z
N MET A 1 -0.37 15.12 -16.02
CA MET A 1 -1.36 14.05 -15.73
C MET A 1 -1.36 12.90 -16.74
N GLN A 2 -1.49 13.12 -18.05
CA GLN A 2 -1.52 12.00 -19.03
C GLN A 2 -0.23 11.17 -19.06
N GLN A 3 0.93 11.82 -19.19
CA GLN A 3 2.24 11.17 -19.19
C GLN A 3 2.53 10.38 -17.89
N GLU A 4 1.94 10.79 -16.77
CA GLU A 4 2.08 10.07 -15.50
C GLU A 4 1.30 8.76 -15.51
N ARG A 5 0.08 8.76 -16.06
CA ARG A 5 -0.73 7.55 -16.21
C ARG A 5 -0.10 6.55 -17.18
N GLU A 6 0.48 7.03 -18.26
CA GLU A 6 1.21 6.20 -19.24
C GLU A 6 2.42 5.55 -18.60
N ARG A 7 3.23 6.32 -17.85
CA ARG A 7 4.36 5.77 -17.07
C ARG A 7 3.89 4.72 -16.06
N LEU A 8 2.81 4.99 -15.33
CA LEU A 8 2.24 4.05 -14.37
C LEU A 8 1.76 2.76 -15.05
N ARG A 9 1.10 2.89 -16.21
CA ARG A 9 0.65 1.75 -17.02
C ARG A 9 1.83 0.91 -17.48
N ALA A 10 2.88 1.54 -18.00
CA ALA A 10 4.09 0.86 -18.45
C ALA A 10 4.76 0.11 -17.30
N ALA A 11 4.87 0.72 -16.12
CA ALA A 11 5.46 0.10 -14.95
C ALA A 11 4.65 -1.12 -14.46
N ILE A 12 3.31 -1.02 -14.44
CA ILE A 12 2.42 -2.15 -14.13
C ILE A 12 2.63 -3.31 -15.10
N VAL A 13 2.67 -3.03 -16.41
CA VAL A 13 2.86 -4.06 -17.44
C VAL A 13 4.25 -4.67 -17.35
N ASN A 14 5.30 -3.88 -17.10
CA ASN A 14 6.65 -4.38 -16.95
C ASN A 14 6.77 -5.37 -15.77
N GLN A 15 6.19 -5.05 -14.61
CA GLN A 15 6.33 -5.86 -13.40
C GLN A 15 5.33 -7.02 -13.31
N HIS A 16 4.12 -6.88 -13.86
CA HIS A 16 3.03 -7.86 -13.72
C HIS A 16 2.58 -8.49 -15.04
N GLY A 17 3.09 -8.03 -16.19
CA GLY A 17 2.71 -8.48 -17.53
C GLY A 17 1.39 -7.89 -18.02
N THR A 18 0.36 -7.80 -17.17
CA THR A 18 -0.91 -7.15 -17.52
C THR A 18 -1.50 -6.40 -16.33
N ILE A 19 -2.30 -5.37 -16.62
CA ILE A 19 -3.10 -4.65 -15.61
C ILE A 19 -4.03 -5.63 -14.88
N HIS A 20 -4.60 -6.61 -15.60
CA HIS A 20 -5.45 -7.63 -14.99
C HIS A 20 -4.70 -8.46 -13.95
N ARG A 21 -3.49 -8.94 -14.27
CA ARG A 21 -2.66 -9.71 -13.32
C ARG A 21 -2.23 -8.86 -12.13
N PHE A 22 -1.95 -7.57 -12.35
CA PHE A 22 -1.68 -6.61 -11.27
C PHE A 22 -2.86 -6.48 -10.30
N CYS A 23 -4.08 -6.25 -10.81
CA CYS A 23 -5.28 -6.19 -9.97
C CYS A 23 -5.56 -7.51 -9.26
N ARG A 24 -5.30 -8.67 -9.90
CA ARG A 24 -5.50 -9.98 -9.26
C ARG A 24 -4.54 -10.23 -8.09
N ARG A 25 -3.32 -9.66 -8.15
CA ARG A 25 -2.34 -9.69 -7.05
C ARG A 25 -2.61 -8.64 -5.97
N ASN A 26 -3.34 -7.57 -6.31
CA ASN A 26 -3.67 -6.46 -5.41
C ASN A 26 -5.19 -6.34 -5.25
N GLN A 27 -5.79 -7.29 -4.54
CA GLN A 27 -7.25 -7.39 -4.38
C GLN A 27 -7.85 -6.18 -3.64
N GLN A 28 -7.05 -5.45 -2.87
CA GLN A 28 -7.42 -4.18 -2.24
C GLN A 28 -7.69 -3.04 -3.26
N LEU A 29 -7.36 -3.24 -4.54
CA LEU A 29 -7.67 -2.30 -5.62
C LEU A 29 -8.90 -2.75 -6.41
N ASN A 30 -9.89 -1.86 -6.51
CA ASN A 30 -11.01 -2.07 -7.42
C ASN A 30 -10.53 -2.00 -8.88
N ARG A 31 -10.62 -3.12 -9.60
CA ARG A 31 -10.17 -3.24 -11.00
C ARG A 31 -10.81 -2.19 -11.92
N PRO A 32 -12.15 -2.03 -12.00
CA PRO A 32 -12.77 -0.94 -12.75
C PRO A 32 -12.17 0.44 -12.46
N THR A 33 -11.94 0.76 -11.18
CA THR A 33 -11.32 2.04 -10.79
C THR A 33 -9.91 2.19 -11.36
N VAL A 34 -9.08 1.15 -11.31
CA VAL A 34 -7.72 1.17 -11.90
C VAL A 34 -7.78 1.47 -13.39
N TYR A 35 -8.68 0.82 -14.15
CA TYR A 35 -8.83 1.08 -15.58
C TYR A 35 -9.31 2.51 -15.86
N LEU A 36 -10.31 3.00 -15.11
CA LEU A 36 -10.80 4.38 -15.26
C LEU A 36 -9.70 5.40 -14.98
N VAL A 37 -8.91 5.19 -13.93
CA VAL A 37 -7.80 6.07 -13.56
C VAL A 37 -6.74 6.06 -14.64
N LEU A 38 -6.27 4.89 -15.10
CA LEU A 38 -5.25 4.77 -16.14
C LEU A 38 -5.70 5.35 -17.49
N ASN A 39 -6.99 5.26 -17.81
CA ASN A 39 -7.57 5.84 -19.02
C ASN A 39 -7.94 7.33 -18.86
N GLY A 40 -7.73 7.93 -17.69
CA GLY A 40 -8.06 9.35 -17.44
C GLY A 40 -9.56 9.65 -17.40
N LYS A 41 -10.41 8.64 -17.17
CA LYS A 41 -11.88 8.74 -17.14
C LYS A 41 -12.45 8.63 -15.73
N TYR A 42 -11.62 8.64 -14.70
CA TYR A 42 -12.08 8.52 -13.32
C TYR A 42 -12.68 9.86 -12.84
N PRO A 43 -13.96 9.90 -12.44
CA PRO A 43 -14.64 11.15 -12.08
C PRO A 43 -14.29 11.67 -10.68
N GLY A 44 -13.64 10.84 -9.84
CA GLY A 44 -13.27 11.21 -8.48
C GLY A 44 -11.87 11.80 -8.37
N ASN A 45 -11.33 11.81 -7.14
CA ASN A 45 -9.98 12.28 -6.86
C ASN A 45 -8.94 11.34 -7.50
N THR A 46 -8.48 11.71 -8.70
CA THR A 46 -7.55 10.92 -9.50
C THR A 46 -6.17 10.82 -8.85
N GLU A 47 -5.67 11.89 -8.22
CA GLU A 47 -4.37 11.90 -7.54
C GLU A 47 -4.32 10.88 -6.40
N LYS A 48 -5.38 10.83 -5.58
CA LYS A 48 -5.52 9.86 -4.49
C LYS A 48 -5.47 8.42 -5.01
N GLN A 49 -6.11 8.14 -6.14
CA GLN A 49 -6.08 6.81 -6.74
C GLN A 49 -4.73 6.48 -7.38
N ILE A 50 -4.09 7.43 -8.06
CA ILE A 50 -2.73 7.27 -8.58
C ILE A 50 -1.77 6.91 -7.45
N LYS A 51 -1.86 7.60 -6.31
CA LYS A 51 -1.05 7.29 -5.12
C LYS A 51 -1.30 5.85 -4.62
N LYS A 52 -2.57 5.43 -4.50
CA LYS A 52 -2.91 4.05 -4.12
C LYS A 52 -2.36 3.00 -5.07
N ILE A 53 -2.44 3.24 -6.39
CA ILE A 53 -1.93 2.32 -7.40
C ILE A 53 -0.40 2.25 -7.34
N LYS A 54 0.28 3.39 -7.17
CA LYS A 54 1.74 3.44 -6.99
C LYS A 54 2.20 2.65 -5.75
N MET A 55 1.51 2.80 -4.62
CA MET A 55 1.82 2.02 -3.40
C MET A 55 1.63 0.51 -3.59
N ALA A 56 0.59 0.11 -4.31
CA ALA A 56 0.36 -1.31 -4.62
C ALA A 56 1.42 -1.85 -5.60
N LEU A 57 1.89 -1.01 -6.53
CA LEU A 57 2.92 -1.38 -7.50
C LEU A 57 4.31 -1.51 -6.86
N SER A 58 4.67 -0.60 -5.94
CA SER A 58 5.93 -0.71 -5.19
C SER A 58 5.98 -1.93 -4.27
N GLY A 59 4.85 -2.61 -4.05
CA GLY A 59 4.76 -3.67 -3.05
C GLY A 59 5.05 -3.15 -1.65
N GLU A 60 4.84 -1.84 -1.43
CA GLU A 60 5.08 -1.20 -0.14
C GLU A 60 4.11 -1.79 0.86
N ASP A 61 4.64 -2.72 1.64
CA ASP A 61 3.89 -3.42 2.66
C ASP A 61 3.51 -2.42 3.74
N ARG A 62 2.21 -2.11 3.79
CA ARG A 62 1.66 -1.23 4.82
C ARG A 62 1.90 -1.82 6.21
N SER A 63 2.17 -3.13 6.33
CA SER A 63 2.43 -3.79 7.60
C SER A 63 3.67 -3.22 8.27
N GLU A 64 4.72 -2.91 7.50
CA GLU A 64 5.96 -2.35 8.04
C GLU A 64 5.74 -0.90 8.49
N SER A 65 4.95 -0.11 7.76
CA SER A 65 4.60 1.25 8.15
C SER A 65 3.73 1.30 9.41
N VAL A 66 2.73 0.42 9.52
CA VAL A 66 1.88 0.30 10.71
C VAL A 66 2.69 -0.23 11.90
N PHE A 67 3.54 -1.23 11.68
CA PHE A 67 4.48 -1.74 12.68
C PHE A 67 5.37 -0.62 13.24
N LYS A 68 5.99 0.19 12.37
CA LYS A 68 6.84 1.32 12.79
C LYS A 68 6.06 2.36 13.59
N ALA A 69 4.82 2.65 13.21
CA ALA A 69 3.95 3.57 13.95
C ALA A 69 3.62 3.04 15.35
N ILE A 70 3.17 1.78 15.45
CA ILE A 70 2.88 1.11 16.73
C ILE A 70 4.13 1.09 17.61
N LYS A 71 5.26 0.65 17.06
CA LYS A 71 6.54 0.55 17.79
C LYS A 71 6.99 1.91 18.31
N SER A 72 6.95 2.95 17.48
CA SER A 72 7.32 4.31 17.87
C SER A 72 6.49 4.81 19.05
N GLU A 73 5.18 4.61 19.01
CA GLU A 73 4.29 5.10 20.08
C GLU A 73 4.38 4.24 21.35
N ALA A 74 4.46 2.92 21.22
CA ALA A 74 4.57 2.01 22.36
C ALA A 74 5.92 2.15 23.08
N CYS A 75 7.02 2.31 22.33
CA CYS A 75 8.36 2.42 22.91
C CYS A 75 8.56 3.73 23.69
N LYS A 76 7.85 4.82 23.39
CA LYS A 76 7.87 6.06 24.21
C LYS A 76 7.46 5.83 25.66
N LYS A 77 6.64 4.81 25.92
CA LYS A 77 6.13 4.46 27.26
C LYS A 77 6.91 3.34 27.92
N CYS A 78 7.94 2.81 27.25
CA CYS A 78 8.76 1.70 27.73
C CYS A 78 9.97 2.24 28.50
N ALA A 79 10.39 1.54 29.55
CA ALA A 79 11.58 1.90 30.33
C ALA A 79 12.92 1.62 29.60
N VAL A 80 12.90 0.92 28.46
CA VAL A 80 14.12 0.58 27.71
C VAL A 80 14.56 1.75 26.84
N SER A 81 15.79 2.20 27.02
CA SER A 81 16.44 3.20 26.17
C SER A 81 17.24 2.53 25.03
N GLY A 82 17.34 3.22 23.89
CA GLY A 82 18.10 2.76 22.73
C GLY A 82 17.34 1.80 21.80
N THR A 83 18.09 1.11 20.93
CA THR A 83 17.53 0.18 19.95
C THR A 83 17.06 -1.10 20.63
N CYS A 84 15.75 -1.37 20.56
CA CYS A 84 15.11 -2.54 21.15
C CYS A 84 14.24 -3.26 20.12
N ASN A 85 14.25 -4.60 20.14
CA ASN A 85 13.46 -5.47 19.26
C ASN A 85 12.62 -6.51 20.03
N LYS A 86 12.58 -6.45 21.38
CA LYS A 86 11.88 -7.43 22.23
C LYS A 86 10.40 -7.59 21.88
N CYS A 87 9.71 -6.50 21.53
CA CYS A 87 8.28 -6.50 21.26
C CYS A 87 7.93 -6.59 19.77
N ASP A 88 8.93 -6.75 18.88
CA ASP A 88 8.72 -6.62 17.43
C ASP A 88 7.71 -7.65 16.90
N ARG A 89 7.78 -8.89 17.41
CA ARG A 89 6.82 -9.94 17.05
C ARG A 89 5.38 -9.54 17.39
N LEU A 90 5.15 -8.98 18.58
CA LEU A 90 3.82 -8.54 19.00
C LEU A 90 3.32 -7.38 18.12
N PHE A 91 4.16 -6.37 17.89
CA PHE A 91 3.77 -5.20 17.10
C PHE A 91 3.55 -5.54 15.62
N ARG A 92 4.28 -6.51 15.05
CA ARG A 92 4.02 -7.04 13.71
C ARG A 92 2.66 -7.76 13.64
N SER A 93 2.32 -8.56 14.65
CA SER A 93 1.02 -9.21 14.74
C SER A 93 -0.13 -8.19 14.84
N GLN A 94 0.04 -7.12 15.62
CA GLN A 94 -0.95 -6.04 15.73
C GLN A 94 -1.09 -5.28 14.40
N ALA A 95 0.03 -5.01 13.71
CA ALA A 95 0.01 -4.36 12.41
C ALA A 95 -0.75 -5.18 11.36
N ALA A 96 -0.56 -6.50 11.33
CA ALA A 96 -1.31 -7.40 10.47
C ALA A 96 -2.82 -7.36 10.79
N ALA A 97 -3.20 -7.49 12.06
CA ALA A 97 -4.61 -7.47 12.48
C ALA A 97 -5.31 -6.15 12.13
N VAL A 98 -4.63 -5.01 12.27
CA VAL A 98 -5.17 -3.71 11.86
C VAL A 98 -5.40 -3.67 10.34
N LEU A 99 -4.48 -4.21 9.55
CA LEU A 99 -4.61 -4.22 8.09
C LEU A 99 -5.72 -5.14 7.59
N GLU A 100 -6.02 -6.23 8.29
CA GLU A 100 -7.16 -7.09 7.98
C GLU A 100 -8.49 -6.32 8.04
N ILE A 101 -8.66 -5.40 9.01
CA ILE A 101 -9.86 -4.55 9.12
C ILE A 101 -10.08 -3.72 7.85
N PHE A 102 -9.01 -3.22 7.25
CA PHE A 102 -9.07 -2.35 6.07
C PHE A 102 -8.97 -3.11 4.73
N SER A 103 -8.93 -4.44 4.78
CA SER A 103 -8.84 -5.31 3.61
C SER A 103 -10.18 -5.94 3.21
N ASN A 104 -11.22 -5.77 4.03
CA ASN A 104 -12.64 -6.06 3.73
C ASN A 104 -13.38 -4.81 3.24
#